data_AF-A0A383A7E5-F1
#
_entry.id   AF-A0A383A7E5-F1
#
_cell.length_a   1.000
_cell.length_b   1.000
_cell.length_c   1.000
_cell.angle_alpha   90.00
_cell.angle_beta   90.00
_cell.angle_gamma   90.00
#
_symmetry.space_group_name_H-M   'P 1'
#
loop_
_entity.id
_entity.type
_entity.pdbx_description
1 polymer ?
#
loop_
_entity_poly.entity_id
_entity_poly.type
_entity_poly.pdbx_seq_one_letter_code
_entity_poly.pdbx_strand_id
1 'polypeptide(L)'
;MLDIDPDTGKRLDTFALAKRLEALRVEYETDVVSVHIIGFAKVMGDVRDGALNVVTFFGITVVLTSLLVWLYAQSFWFAALPLGCSIAAVAWQLGLLNLLGYGIDPMSILVPFLVFAIGVSHGVQMVRAFRAELFAGSDSLEAARSAFRQLLVPGSVALITDTIGFITILLIPVPTIRELAIAASIGVAAIILTNLLLLPLLLSYQKPRAGYRESVARRKVWTSKIWHAVARLSDPKVAVLLVAVCAVMFGLG
;
A
#
# COMPACT_ATOMS: atom_id res chain seq x y z
N MET A 1 -7.04 -1.28 -36.58
CA MET A 1 -5.64 -1.64 -36.31
C MET A 1 -5.56 -3.16 -36.46
N LEU A 2 -4.59 -3.67 -37.22
CA LEU A 2 -4.52 -5.10 -37.55
C LEU A 2 -4.08 -5.88 -36.30
N ASP A 3 -5.07 -6.37 -35.54
CA ASP A 3 -4.86 -7.23 -34.37
C ASP A 3 -4.47 -8.66 -34.77
N ILE A 4 -4.15 -8.91 -36.04
CA ILE A 4 -3.91 -10.22 -36.63
C ILE A 4 -2.53 -10.22 -37.28
N ASP A 5 -1.71 -11.18 -36.88
CA ASP A 5 -0.42 -11.47 -37.48
C ASP A 5 -0.61 -11.91 -38.94
N PRO A 6 -0.05 -11.19 -39.93
CA PRO A 6 -0.24 -11.49 -41.34
C PRO A 6 0.36 -12.83 -41.78
N ASP A 7 1.33 -13.38 -41.04
CA ASP A 7 1.97 -14.66 -41.35
C ASP A 7 1.24 -15.84 -40.69
N THR A 8 0.65 -15.64 -39.51
CA THR A 8 0.06 -16.74 -38.72
C THR A 8 -1.46 -16.71 -38.62
N GLY A 9 -2.12 -15.60 -38.99
CA GLY A 9 -3.56 -15.42 -38.90
C GLY A 9 -4.11 -15.40 -37.46
N LYS A 10 -3.24 -15.40 -36.44
CA LYS A 10 -3.58 -15.37 -35.02
C LYS A 10 -3.53 -13.94 -34.48
N ARG A 11 -4.09 -13.73 -33.28
CA ARG A 11 -3.95 -12.44 -32.59
C ARG A 11 -2.48 -12.09 -32.42
N LEU A 12 -2.11 -10.89 -32.87
CA LEU A 12 -0.74 -10.39 -32.85
C LEU A 12 -0.21 -10.35 -31.41
N ASP A 13 0.87 -11.07 -31.11
CA ASP A 13 1.57 -10.95 -29.83
C ASP A 13 2.30 -9.60 -29.79
N THR A 14 1.62 -8.62 -29.21
CA THR A 14 2.06 -7.24 -29.15
C THR A 14 3.36 -7.10 -28.37
N PHE A 15 3.63 -8.01 -27.43
CA PHE A 15 4.84 -8.00 -26.62
C PHE A 15 6.04 -8.61 -27.35
N ALA A 16 5.82 -9.68 -28.11
CA ALA A 16 6.85 -10.24 -28.98
C ALA A 16 7.27 -9.24 -30.06
N LEU A 17 6.29 -8.52 -30.62
CA LEU A 17 6.55 -7.43 -31.57
C LEU A 17 7.34 -6.29 -30.93
N ALA A 18 6.94 -5.83 -29.74
CA ALA A 18 7.67 -4.79 -29.00
C ALA A 18 9.14 -5.17 -28.76
N LYS A 19 9.39 -6.43 -28.40
CA LYS A 19 10.75 -6.94 -28.15
C LYS A 19 11.59 -7.07 -29.42
N ARG A 20 10.97 -7.37 -30.57
CA ARG A 20 11.64 -7.35 -31.88
C ARG A 20 11.97 -5.93 -32.33
N LEU A 21 11.07 -4.98 -32.10
CA LEU A 21 11.31 -3.55 -32.36
C LEU A 21 12.46 -3.03 -31.49
N GLU A 22 12.38 -3.28 -30.17
CA GLU A 22 13.51 -3.62 -29.28
C GLU A 22 14.91 -3.79 -29.90
N ALA A 23 15.08 -5.00 -30.41
CA ALA A 23 16.35 -5.48 -30.95
C ALA A 23 16.78 -4.70 -32.19
N LEU A 24 15.83 -4.33 -33.06
CA LEU A 24 16.11 -3.52 -34.25
C LEU A 24 16.59 -2.12 -33.88
N ARG A 25 15.99 -1.47 -32.89
CA ARG A 25 16.48 -0.16 -32.42
C ARG A 25 17.93 -0.27 -31.99
N VAL A 26 18.26 -1.26 -31.15
CA VAL A 26 19.64 -1.44 -30.65
C VAL A 26 20.63 -1.77 -31.78
N GLU A 27 20.19 -2.48 -32.81
CA GLU A 27 21.03 -2.83 -33.98
C GLU A 27 21.36 -1.62 -34.86
N TYR A 28 20.40 -0.69 -35.03
CA TYR A 28 20.52 0.45 -35.95
C TYR A 28 20.80 1.79 -35.26
N GLU A 29 20.72 1.85 -33.93
CA GLU A 29 21.09 3.03 -33.13
C GLU A 29 22.61 3.16 -33.07
N THR A 30 23.13 4.28 -33.56
CA THR A 30 24.58 4.60 -33.58
C THR A 30 24.81 5.95 -32.91
N ASP A 31 26.05 6.30 -32.55
CA ASP A 31 26.39 7.60 -31.93
C ASP A 31 25.96 8.83 -32.76
N VAL A 32 25.64 8.62 -34.04
CA VAL A 32 25.23 9.65 -35.00
C VAL A 32 23.74 9.57 -35.37
N VAL A 33 23.07 8.44 -35.09
CA VAL A 33 21.69 8.17 -35.53
C VAL A 33 20.87 7.66 -34.35
N SER A 34 19.95 8.49 -33.87
CA SER A 34 18.97 8.13 -32.83
C SER A 34 17.72 7.52 -33.46
N VAL A 35 17.36 6.31 -33.05
CA VAL A 35 16.16 5.62 -33.52
C VAL A 35 15.11 5.62 -32.42
N HIS A 36 13.92 6.16 -32.72
CA HIS A 36 12.79 6.21 -31.78
C HIS A 36 11.62 5.38 -32.32
N ILE A 37 11.12 4.46 -31.50
CA ILE A 37 9.96 3.64 -31.85
C ILE A 37 8.72 4.26 -31.20
N ILE A 38 7.67 4.43 -32.01
CA ILE A 38 6.35 4.87 -31.56
C ILE A 38 5.29 3.85 -31.95
N GLY A 39 4.18 3.81 -31.21
CA GLY A 39 3.04 2.95 -31.51
C GLY A 39 2.59 2.09 -30.33
N PHE A 40 1.37 1.54 -30.43
CA PHE A 40 0.71 0.81 -29.35
C PHE A 40 1.53 -0.37 -28.83
N ALA A 41 2.19 -1.12 -29.72
CA ALA A 41 3.03 -2.25 -29.35
C ALA A 41 4.19 -1.87 -28.44
N LYS A 42 4.91 -0.80 -28.79
CA LYS A 42 6.02 -0.28 -27.99
C LYS A 42 5.56 0.20 -26.61
N VAL A 43 4.47 0.99 -26.56
CA VAL A 43 3.90 1.47 -25.29
C VAL A 43 3.49 0.31 -24.38
N MET A 44 2.80 -0.70 -24.90
CA MET A 44 2.42 -1.89 -24.12
C MET A 44 3.63 -2.70 -23.64
N GLY A 45 4.69 -2.78 -24.45
CA GLY A 45 5.96 -3.40 -24.07
C GLY A 45 6.62 -2.67 -22.90
N ASP A 46 6.74 -1.34 -22.98
CA ASP A 46 7.34 -0.51 -21.93
C ASP A 46 6.55 -0.57 -20.63
N VAL A 47 5.23 -0.57 -20.74
CA VAL A 47 4.32 -0.69 -19.60
C VAL A 47 4.47 -2.05 -18.91
N ARG A 48 4.65 -3.15 -19.66
CA ARG A 48 4.95 -4.48 -19.08
C ARG A 48 6.29 -4.50 -18.37
N ASP A 49 7.32 -3.94 -18.99
CA ASP A 49 8.65 -3.91 -18.40
C ASP A 49 8.66 -3.03 -17.13
N GLY A 50 7.87 -1.96 -17.12
CA GLY A 50 7.57 -1.17 -15.92
C GLY A 50 6.80 -1.94 -14.84
N ALA A 51 5.88 -2.83 -15.20
CA ALA A 51 5.09 -3.62 -14.24
C ALA A 51 5.97 -4.53 -13.35
N LEU A 52 7.06 -5.08 -13.88
CA LEU A 52 8.04 -5.85 -13.10
C LEU A 52 8.70 -4.98 -12.01
N ASN A 53 9.05 -3.73 -12.35
CA ASN A 53 9.58 -2.78 -11.39
C ASN A 53 8.56 -2.47 -10.29
N VAL A 54 7.28 -2.32 -10.65
CA VAL A 54 6.22 -2.10 -9.66
C VAL A 54 6.09 -3.28 -8.71
N VAL A 55 6.06 -4.53 -9.19
CA VAL A 55 6.03 -5.70 -8.30
C VAL A 55 7.25 -5.76 -7.39
N THR A 56 8.43 -5.40 -7.90
CA THR A 56 9.66 -5.32 -7.11
C THR A 56 9.55 -4.27 -6.00
N PHE A 57 9.06 -3.07 -6.33
CA PHE A 57 8.80 -2.02 -5.33
C PHE A 57 7.73 -2.42 -4.32
N PHE A 58 6.75 -3.24 -4.70
CA PHE A 58 5.77 -3.78 -3.77
C PHE A 58 6.43 -4.69 -2.75
N GLY A 59 7.26 -5.62 -3.22
CA GLY A 59 8.05 -6.50 -2.36
C GLY A 59 8.94 -5.72 -1.38
N ILE A 60 9.66 -4.70 -1.88
CA ILE A 60 10.49 -3.81 -1.04
C ILE A 60 9.62 -3.08 -0.01
N THR A 61 8.46 -2.56 -0.42
CA THR A 61 7.52 -1.86 0.48
C THR A 61 7.00 -2.77 1.57
N VAL A 62 6.63 -4.01 1.23
CA VAL A 62 6.20 -5.03 2.20
C VAL A 62 7.32 -5.34 3.19
N VAL A 63 8.55 -5.55 2.73
CA VAL A 63 9.70 -5.82 3.61
C VAL A 63 9.99 -4.64 4.54
N LEU A 64 10.06 -3.42 3.99
CA LEU A 64 10.34 -2.22 4.76
C LEU A 64 9.23 -1.94 5.78
N THR A 65 7.97 -2.04 5.36
CA THR A 65 6.81 -1.90 6.25
C THR A 65 6.84 -2.97 7.34
N SER A 66 7.16 -4.21 6.99
CA SER A 66 7.28 -5.31 7.95
C SER A 66 8.34 -5.02 9.00
N LEU A 67 9.51 -4.53 8.58
CA LEU A 67 10.59 -4.12 9.47
C LEU A 67 10.14 -2.98 10.40
N LEU A 68 9.52 -1.94 9.85
CA LEU A 68 9.06 -0.78 10.63
C LEU A 68 7.99 -1.18 11.64
N VAL A 69 7.00 -1.97 11.23
CA VAL A 69 5.94 -2.48 12.10
C VAL A 69 6.51 -3.41 13.17
N TRP A 70 7.48 -4.26 12.83
CA TRP A 70 8.17 -5.10 13.81
C TRP A 70 8.96 -4.30 14.84
N LEU A 71 9.71 -3.27 14.40
CA LEU A 71 10.43 -2.35 15.28
C LEU A 71 9.47 -1.57 16.19
N TYR A 72 8.30 -1.19 15.70
CA TYR A 72 7.24 -0.52 16.46
C TYR A 72 6.51 -1.45 17.45
N ALA A 73 6.16 -2.66 17.01
CA ALA A 73 5.42 -3.64 17.80
C ALA A 73 6.29 -4.31 18.87
N GLN A 74 7.60 -4.41 18.64
CA GLN A 74 8.57 -5.11 19.50
C GLN A 74 8.17 -6.56 19.81
N SER A 75 7.33 -7.15 18.96
CA SER A 75 6.84 -8.52 19.07
C SER A 75 6.53 -9.01 17.66
N PHE A 76 7.01 -10.22 17.35
CA PHE A 76 6.79 -10.83 16.03
C PHE A 76 5.30 -10.98 15.73
N TRP A 77 4.51 -11.53 16.66
CA TRP A 77 3.08 -11.76 16.44
C TRP A 77 2.27 -10.47 16.28
N PHE A 78 2.55 -9.45 17.10
CA PHE A 78 1.86 -8.16 16.99
C PHE A 78 2.25 -7.37 15.73
N ALA A 79 3.34 -7.74 15.06
CA ALA A 79 3.68 -7.21 13.74
C ALA A 79 3.10 -8.07 12.61
N ALA A 80 3.25 -9.39 12.70
CA ALA A 80 2.85 -10.34 11.67
C ALA A 80 1.32 -10.35 11.46
N LEU A 81 0.52 -10.21 12.51
CA LEU A 81 -0.95 -10.24 12.40
C LEU A 81 -1.52 -9.09 11.54
N PRO A 82 -1.25 -7.79 11.81
CA PRO A 82 -1.77 -6.72 10.96
C PRO A 82 -1.21 -6.78 9.53
N LEU A 83 0.06 -7.17 9.35
CA LEU A 83 0.65 -7.36 8.02
C LEU A 83 -0.03 -8.50 7.26
N GLY A 84 -0.24 -9.64 7.92
CA GLY A 84 -0.90 -10.81 7.36
C GLY A 84 -2.34 -10.52 6.96
N CYS A 85 -3.11 -9.82 7.81
CA CYS A 85 -4.46 -9.36 7.48
C CYS A 85 -4.45 -8.41 6.27
N SER A 86 -3.45 -7.52 6.16
CA SER A 86 -3.33 -6.59 5.03
C SER A 86 -2.96 -7.29 3.73
N ILE A 87 -2.05 -8.26 3.77
CA ILE A 87 -1.72 -9.10 2.61
C ILE A 87 -2.93 -9.95 2.20
N ALA A 88 -3.68 -10.49 3.17
CA ALA A 88 -4.92 -11.21 2.90
C ALA A 88 -5.97 -10.29 2.25
N ALA A 89 -6.07 -9.03 2.65
CA ALA A 89 -6.96 -8.05 2.02
C ALA A 89 -6.60 -7.83 0.55
N VAL A 90 -5.31 -7.67 0.24
CA VAL A 90 -4.82 -7.54 -1.13
C VAL A 90 -5.07 -8.81 -1.94
N ALA A 91 -4.85 -9.99 -1.36
CA ALA A 91 -5.13 -11.26 -2.01
C ALA A 91 -6.63 -11.42 -2.32
N TRP A 92 -7.51 -11.05 -1.39
CA TRP A 92 -8.96 -11.02 -1.60
C TRP A 92 -9.36 -10.01 -2.66
N GLN A 93 -8.75 -8.82 -2.65
CA GLN A 93 -8.99 -7.81 -3.66
C GLN A 93 -8.67 -8.33 -5.06
N LEU A 94 -7.46 -8.86 -5.26
CA LEU A 94 -7.02 -9.38 -6.56
C LEU A 94 -7.86 -10.60 -6.99
N GLY A 95 -8.18 -11.49 -6.05
CA GLY A 95 -9.02 -12.65 -6.31
C GLY A 95 -10.44 -12.27 -6.73
N LEU A 96 -11.08 -11.35 -6.00
CA LEU A 96 -12.44 -10.91 -6.30
C LEU A 96 -12.50 -10.07 -7.59
N LEU A 97 -11.49 -9.25 -7.84
CA LEU A 97 -11.36 -8.49 -9.09
C LEU A 97 -11.30 -9.43 -10.31
N ASN A 98 -10.49 -10.49 -10.23
CA ASN A 98 -10.37 -11.50 -11.27
C ASN A 98 -11.70 -12.27 -11.47
N LEU A 99 -12.37 -12.65 -10.38
CA LEU A 99 -13.68 -13.33 -10.44
C LEU A 99 -14.77 -12.48 -11.10
N LEU A 100 -14.68 -11.15 -11.01
CA LEU A 100 -15.60 -10.22 -11.67
C LEU A 100 -15.26 -10.01 -13.16
N GLY A 101 -14.24 -10.69 -13.69
CA GLY A 101 -13.83 -10.62 -15.09
C GLY A 101 -12.95 -9.42 -15.43
N TYR A 102 -12.50 -8.66 -14.44
CA TYR A 102 -11.54 -7.57 -14.65
C TYR A 102 -10.12 -8.13 -14.73
N GLY A 103 -9.37 -7.69 -15.74
CA GLY A 103 -7.94 -7.96 -15.83
C GLY A 103 -7.14 -7.06 -14.90
N ILE A 104 -5.88 -7.41 -14.65
CA ILE A 104 -4.93 -6.44 -14.09
C ILE A 104 -4.47 -5.55 -15.23
N ASP A 105 -5.14 -4.41 -15.36
CA ASP A 105 -4.66 -3.34 -16.23
C ASP A 105 -3.39 -2.72 -15.62
N PRO A 106 -2.39 -2.32 -16.42
CA PRO A 106 -1.15 -1.79 -15.88
C PRO A 106 -1.29 -0.51 -15.06
N MET A 107 -2.39 0.25 -15.20
CA MET A 107 -2.66 1.38 -14.31
C MET A 107 -3.22 0.92 -12.95
N SER A 108 -3.91 -0.22 -12.92
CA SER A 108 -4.51 -0.80 -11.71
C SER A 108 -3.51 -1.54 -10.81
N ILE A 109 -2.28 -1.79 -11.28
CA ILE A 109 -1.21 -2.45 -10.52
C ILE A 109 -0.78 -1.66 -9.26
N LEU A 110 -1.15 -0.37 -9.19
CA LEU A 110 -0.91 0.49 -8.03
C LEU A 110 -1.95 0.32 -6.91
N VAL A 111 -3.14 -0.21 -7.21
CA VAL A 111 -4.21 -0.36 -6.20
C VAL A 111 -3.82 -1.30 -5.06
N PRO A 112 -3.19 -2.47 -5.30
CA PRO A 112 -2.66 -3.30 -4.23
C PRO A 112 -1.77 -2.57 -3.23
N PHE A 113 -0.97 -1.59 -3.66
CA PHE A 113 -0.15 -0.78 -2.74
C PHE A 113 -1.01 0.07 -1.83
N LEU A 114 -2.01 0.73 -2.40
CA LEU A 114 -2.93 1.58 -1.67
C LEU A 114 -3.69 0.77 -0.62
N VAL A 115 -4.25 -0.36 -1.03
CA VAL A 115 -5.01 -1.27 -0.16
C VAL A 115 -4.12 -1.86 0.94
N PHE A 116 -2.89 -2.25 0.61
CA PHE A 116 -1.91 -2.69 1.60
C PHE A 116 -1.61 -1.59 2.62
N ALA A 117 -1.33 -0.36 2.18
CA ALA A 117 -0.99 0.75 3.05
C ALA A 117 -2.15 1.13 4.00
N ILE A 118 -3.38 1.22 3.48
CA ILE A 118 -4.58 1.48 4.29
C ILE A 118 -4.78 0.33 5.28
N GLY A 119 -4.68 -0.92 4.83
CA GLY A 119 -4.80 -2.11 5.67
C GLY A 119 -3.82 -2.08 6.83
N VAL A 120 -2.53 -1.85 6.56
CA VAL A 120 -1.49 -1.81 7.60
C VAL A 120 -1.75 -0.68 8.59
N SER A 121 -2.19 0.50 8.12
CA SER A 121 -2.53 1.63 8.99
C SER A 121 -3.62 1.26 9.99
N HIS A 122 -4.75 0.72 9.52
CA HIS A 122 -5.84 0.29 10.39
C HIS A 122 -5.44 -0.90 11.29
N GLY A 123 -4.68 -1.85 10.77
CA GLY A 123 -4.19 -2.98 11.53
C GLY A 123 -3.27 -2.58 12.68
N VAL A 124 -2.35 -1.64 12.44
CA VAL A 124 -1.46 -1.09 13.48
C VAL A 124 -2.24 -0.29 14.52
N GLN A 125 -3.27 0.46 14.11
CA GLN A 125 -4.17 1.15 15.04
C GLN A 125 -4.90 0.16 15.96
N MET A 126 -5.41 -0.95 15.41
CA MET A 126 -6.06 -2.02 16.18
C MET A 126 -5.08 -2.67 17.17
N VAL A 127 -3.88 -3.02 16.72
CA VAL A 127 -2.83 -3.57 17.61
C VAL A 127 -2.45 -2.58 18.71
N ARG A 128 -2.38 -1.28 18.40
CA ARG A 128 -2.09 -0.25 19.40
C ARG A 128 -3.20 -0.16 20.46
N ALA A 129 -4.47 -0.13 20.04
CA ALA A 129 -5.60 -0.10 20.97
C ALA A 129 -5.64 -1.37 21.83
N PHE A 130 -5.47 -2.54 21.22
CA PHE A 130 -5.37 -3.82 21.91
C PHE A 130 -4.25 -3.83 22.97
N ARG A 131 -3.06 -3.35 22.61
CA ARG A 131 -1.93 -3.25 23.55
C ARG A 131 -2.20 -2.29 24.69
N ALA A 132 -2.91 -1.18 24.44
CA ALA A 132 -3.25 -0.23 25.49
C ALA A 132 -4.12 -0.88 26.57
N GLU A 133 -5.11 -1.67 26.17
CA GLU A 133 -5.99 -2.43 27.07
C GLU A 133 -5.22 -3.53 27.83
N LEU A 134 -4.35 -4.28 27.15
CA LEU A 134 -3.47 -5.25 27.84
C LEU A 134 -2.58 -4.58 28.90
N PHE A 135 -2.09 -3.36 28.64
CA PHE A 135 -1.29 -2.62 29.61
C PHE A 135 -2.12 -1.99 30.73
N ALA A 136 -3.42 -1.83 30.54
CA ALA A 136 -4.38 -1.44 31.57
C ALA A 136 -4.75 -2.62 32.50
N GLY A 137 -4.41 -3.86 32.11
CA GLY A 137 -4.60 -5.06 32.93
C GLY A 137 -5.70 -5.98 32.44
N SER A 138 -6.36 -5.67 31.33
CA SER A 138 -7.38 -6.53 30.70
C SER A 138 -6.77 -7.84 30.20
N ASP A 139 -7.57 -8.90 30.17
CA ASP A 139 -7.18 -10.14 29.51
C ASP A 139 -7.17 -9.99 27.97
N SER A 140 -6.64 -10.98 27.25
CA SER A 140 -6.54 -10.90 25.78
C SER A 140 -7.90 -10.80 25.08
N LEU A 141 -8.96 -11.40 25.64
CA LEU A 141 -10.27 -11.38 25.01
C LEU A 141 -10.96 -10.02 25.21
N GLU A 142 -10.95 -9.51 26.44
CA GLU A 142 -11.47 -8.20 26.80
C GLU A 142 -10.70 -7.08 26.10
N ALA A 143 -9.35 -7.19 26.01
CA ALA A 143 -8.54 -6.24 25.28
C ALA A 143 -8.92 -6.19 23.78
N ALA A 144 -9.12 -7.34 23.15
CA ALA A 144 -9.55 -7.42 21.74
C ALA A 144 -10.95 -6.83 21.56
N ARG A 145 -11.88 -7.14 22.47
CA ARG A 145 -13.25 -6.63 22.43
C ARG A 145 -13.30 -5.12 22.66
N SER A 146 -12.52 -4.60 23.60
CA SER A 146 -12.45 -3.16 23.91
C SER A 146 -11.83 -2.40 22.74
N ALA A 147 -10.70 -2.87 22.20
CA ALA A 147 -10.07 -2.29 21.02
C ALA A 147 -11.01 -2.28 19.80
N PHE A 148 -11.73 -3.38 19.56
CA PHE A 148 -12.74 -3.45 18.51
C PHE A 148 -13.85 -2.42 18.73
N ARG A 149 -14.43 -2.32 19.94
CA ARG A 149 -15.48 -1.33 20.23
C ARG A 149 -15.00 0.12 20.07
N GLN A 150 -13.77 0.41 20.45
CA GLN A 150 -13.17 1.74 20.31
C GLN A 150 -12.97 2.13 18.85
N LEU A 151 -12.57 1.17 18.00
CA LEU A 151 -12.19 1.44 16.62
C LEU A 151 -13.26 1.10 15.58
N LEU A 152 -14.31 0.37 15.95
CA LEU A 152 -15.37 -0.02 15.03
C LEU A 152 -16.02 1.22 14.39
N VAL A 153 -16.45 2.19 15.20
CA VAL A 153 -17.11 3.40 14.70
C VAL A 153 -16.14 4.28 13.88
N PRO A 154 -15.02 4.79 14.44
CA PRO A 154 -14.14 5.67 13.66
C PRO A 154 -13.47 4.96 12.49
N GLY A 155 -13.13 3.68 12.63
CA GLY A 155 -12.52 2.87 11.57
C GLY A 155 -13.50 2.58 10.43
N SER A 156 -14.74 2.20 10.74
CA SER A 156 -15.76 1.98 9.70
C SER A 156 -16.10 3.27 8.97
N VAL A 157 -16.25 4.39 9.70
CA VAL A 157 -16.56 5.69 9.07
C VAL A 157 -15.45 6.08 8.09
N ALA A 158 -14.17 5.95 8.49
CA ALA A 158 -13.05 6.22 7.60
C ALA A 158 -13.09 5.35 6.33
N LEU A 159 -13.25 4.03 6.47
CA LEU A 159 -13.28 3.09 5.33
C LEU A 159 -14.52 3.31 4.44
N ILE A 160 -15.67 3.66 5.02
CA ILE A 160 -16.87 4.00 4.25
C ILE A 160 -16.65 5.30 3.48
N THR A 161 -16.06 6.32 4.10
CA THR A 161 -15.71 7.58 3.42
C THR A 161 -14.74 7.34 2.26
N ASP A 162 -13.70 6.52 2.46
CA ASP A 162 -12.78 6.14 1.38
C ASP A 162 -13.52 5.43 0.24
N THR A 163 -14.42 4.50 0.56
CA THR A 163 -15.24 3.79 -0.42
C THR A 163 -16.12 4.75 -1.22
N ILE A 164 -16.77 5.72 -0.57
CA ILE A 164 -17.56 6.76 -1.25
C ILE A 164 -16.66 7.59 -2.18
N GLY A 165 -15.45 7.93 -1.75
CA GLY A 165 -14.44 8.61 -2.56
C GLY A 165 -14.10 7.83 -3.83
N PHE A 166 -13.81 6.53 -3.71
CA PHE A 166 -13.54 5.66 -4.86
C PHE A 166 -14.78 5.49 -5.77
N ILE A 167 -15.97 5.33 -5.21
CA ILE A 167 -17.21 5.26 -5.99
C ILE A 167 -17.43 6.55 -6.79
N THR A 168 -17.09 7.71 -6.23
CA THR A 168 -17.22 9.01 -6.94
C THR A 168 -16.33 9.07 -8.17
N ILE A 169 -15.15 8.44 -8.15
CA ILE A 169 -14.24 8.34 -9.29
C ILE A 169 -14.89 7.58 -10.48
N LEU A 170 -15.87 6.71 -10.24
CA LEU A 170 -16.59 5.99 -11.31
C LEU A 170 -17.34 6.92 -12.27
N LEU A 171 -17.66 8.15 -11.84
CA LEU A 171 -18.31 9.15 -12.68
C LEU A 171 -17.41 9.62 -13.83
N ILE A 172 -16.09 9.45 -13.73
CA ILE A 172 -15.13 9.84 -14.78
C ILE A 172 -15.34 8.94 -16.01
N PRO A 173 -15.52 9.50 -17.23
CA PRO A 173 -15.80 8.75 -18.45
C PRO A 173 -14.54 8.13 -19.09
N VAL A 174 -13.71 7.47 -18.29
CA VAL A 174 -12.49 6.78 -18.74
C VAL A 174 -12.49 5.36 -18.18
N PRO A 175 -12.59 4.30 -19.02
CA PRO A 175 -12.72 2.92 -18.56
C PRO A 175 -11.64 2.48 -17.55
N THR A 176 -10.38 2.76 -17.84
CA THR A 176 -9.24 2.41 -16.97
C THR A 176 -9.33 3.04 -15.58
N ILE A 177 -9.83 4.27 -15.47
CA ILE A 177 -10.02 4.96 -14.19
C ILE A 177 -11.18 4.34 -13.40
N ARG A 178 -12.22 3.86 -14.09
CA ARG A 178 -13.34 3.16 -13.45
C ARG A 178 -12.90 1.81 -12.90
N GLU A 179 -12.13 1.05 -13.65
CA GLU A 179 -11.58 -0.24 -13.21
C GLU A 179 -10.69 -0.07 -11.97
N LEU A 180 -9.85 0.97 -11.94
CA LEU A 180 -9.05 1.36 -10.79
C LEU A 180 -9.93 1.60 -9.54
N ALA A 181 -11.00 2.38 -9.70
CA ALA A 181 -11.94 2.71 -8.62
C ALA A 181 -12.73 1.49 -8.10
N ILE A 182 -13.14 0.59 -8.99
CA ILE A 182 -13.77 -0.69 -8.61
C ILE A 182 -12.79 -1.53 -7.80
N ALA A 183 -11.56 -1.70 -8.30
CA ALA A 183 -10.52 -2.45 -7.61
C ALA A 183 -10.22 -1.88 -6.22
N ALA A 184 -10.13 -0.56 -6.10
CA ALA A 184 -9.89 0.11 -4.82
C ALA A 184 -11.06 -0.10 -3.85
N SER A 185 -12.31 0.04 -4.32
CA SER A 185 -13.52 -0.16 -3.51
C SER A 185 -13.62 -1.59 -2.98
N ILE A 186 -13.32 -2.59 -3.82
CA ILE A 186 -13.25 -4.00 -3.43
C ILE A 186 -12.15 -4.21 -2.38
N GLY A 187 -10.99 -3.57 -2.55
CA GLY A 187 -9.89 -3.65 -1.60
C GLY A 187 -10.26 -3.08 -0.24
N VAL A 188 -10.93 -1.92 -0.19
CA VAL A 188 -11.42 -1.33 1.06
C VAL A 188 -12.45 -2.24 1.73
N ALA A 189 -13.37 -2.84 0.97
CA ALA A 189 -14.30 -3.84 1.51
C ALA A 189 -13.56 -5.05 2.10
N ALA A 190 -12.49 -5.52 1.45
CA ALA A 190 -11.64 -6.59 1.98
C ALA A 190 -10.90 -6.15 3.26
N ILE A 191 -10.50 -4.88 3.40
CA ILE A 191 -9.91 -4.34 4.64
C ILE A 191 -10.92 -4.37 5.79
N ILE A 192 -12.18 -4.03 5.56
CA ILE A 192 -13.23 -4.14 6.58
C ILE A 192 -13.31 -5.58 7.11
N LEU A 193 -13.35 -6.58 6.22
CA LEU A 193 -13.43 -7.98 6.65
C LEU A 193 -12.15 -8.46 7.35
N THR A 194 -10.99 -8.10 6.84
CA THR A 194 -9.71 -8.64 7.33
C THR A 194 -9.16 -7.89 8.54
N ASN A 195 -9.12 -6.56 8.50
CA ASN A 195 -8.49 -5.74 9.53
C ASN A 195 -9.47 -5.29 10.61
N LEU A 196 -10.74 -5.04 10.26
CA LEU A 196 -11.72 -4.62 11.25
C LEU A 196 -12.32 -5.81 12.00
N LEU A 197 -12.56 -6.95 11.33
CA LEU A 197 -13.20 -8.13 11.94
C LEU A 197 -12.20 -9.26 12.28
N LEU A 198 -11.45 -9.75 11.29
CA LEU A 198 -10.59 -10.92 11.50
C LEU A 198 -9.39 -10.61 12.42
N LEU A 199 -8.76 -9.44 12.30
CA LEU A 199 -7.61 -9.08 13.12
C LEU A 199 -7.89 -9.07 14.64
N PRO A 200 -8.93 -8.39 15.18
CA PRO A 200 -9.21 -8.45 16.62
C PRO A 200 -9.54 -9.87 17.09
N LEU A 201 -10.17 -10.68 16.24
CA LEU A 201 -10.40 -12.11 16.53
C LEU A 201 -9.07 -12.86 16.67
N LEU A 202 -8.13 -12.67 15.74
CA LEU A 202 -6.80 -13.28 15.84
C LEU A 202 -6.00 -12.77 17.04
N LEU A 203 -6.12 -11.48 17.37
CA LEU A 203 -5.48 -10.88 18.55
C LEU A 203 -6.02 -11.45 19.87
N SER A 204 -7.30 -11.84 19.93
CA SER A 204 -7.90 -12.42 21.14
C SER A 204 -7.21 -13.72 21.58
N TYR A 205 -6.60 -14.46 20.65
CA TYR A 205 -5.83 -15.67 20.94
C TYR A 205 -4.38 -15.40 21.34
N GLN A 206 -3.91 -14.15 21.21
CA GLN A 206 -2.52 -13.82 21.49
C GLN A 206 -2.32 -13.46 22.96
N LYS A 207 -1.41 -14.18 23.61
CA LYS A 207 -0.94 -13.87 24.96
C LYS A 207 0.43 -13.17 24.86
N PRO A 208 0.58 -11.95 25.39
CA PRO A 208 1.88 -11.27 25.39
C PRO A 208 2.91 -12.07 26.20
N ARG A 209 4.16 -12.12 25.72
CA ARG A 209 5.26 -12.76 26.46
C ARG A 209 5.53 -12.02 27.78
N ALA A 210 5.96 -12.75 28.80
CA ALA A 210 6.46 -12.16 30.05
C ALA A 210 7.53 -11.08 29.77
N GLY A 211 7.42 -9.91 30.41
CA GLY A 211 8.32 -8.76 30.20
C GLY A 211 8.02 -7.90 28.96
N TYR A 212 7.00 -8.23 28.15
CA TYR A 212 6.62 -7.42 26.98
C TYR A 212 6.27 -5.97 27.36
N ARG A 213 5.47 -5.78 28.42
CA ARG A 213 5.10 -4.43 28.92
C ARG A 213 6.32 -3.58 29.26
N GLU A 214 7.32 -4.16 29.92
CA GLU A 214 8.56 -3.47 30.30
C GLU A 214 9.41 -3.11 29.07
N SER A 215 9.53 -4.02 28.10
CA SER A 215 10.27 -3.76 26.86
C SER A 215 9.69 -2.59 26.07
N VAL A 216 8.36 -2.45 26.07
CA VAL A 216 7.64 -1.39 25.39
C VAL A 216 7.74 -0.07 26.17
N ALA A 217 7.59 -0.12 27.51
CA ALA A 217 7.75 1.04 28.37
C ALA A 217 9.16 1.63 28.28
N ARG A 218 10.21 0.78 28.35
CA ARG A 218 11.62 1.21 28.19
C ARG A 218 11.85 1.91 26.86
N ARG A 219 11.29 1.38 25.76
CA ARG A 219 11.48 2.00 24.44
C ARG A 219 10.73 3.31 24.31
N LYS A 220 9.53 3.45 24.89
CA LYS A 220 8.78 4.72 24.92
C LYS A 220 9.60 5.84 25.58
N VAL A 221 10.35 5.53 26.64
CA VAL A 221 11.25 6.49 27.32
C VAL A 221 12.47 6.86 26.46
N TRP A 222 13.01 5.91 25.68
CA TRP A 222 14.13 6.21 24.79
C TRP A 222 13.69 7.02 23.56
N THR A 223 12.57 6.64 22.94
CA THR A 223 12.02 7.38 21.79
C THR A 223 11.49 8.74 22.20
N SER A 224 11.04 8.97 23.44
CA SER A 224 10.60 10.30 23.87
C SER A 224 11.71 11.34 23.74
N LYS A 225 12.98 10.98 23.97
CA LYS A 225 14.12 11.91 23.76
C LYS A 225 14.25 12.35 22.30
N ILE A 226 14.05 11.42 21.37
CA ILE A 226 14.04 11.71 19.93
C ILE A 226 12.82 12.57 19.59
N TRP A 227 11.64 12.21 20.10
CA TRP A 227 10.42 13.00 19.89
C TRP A 227 10.51 14.41 20.47
N HIS A 228 11.18 14.61 21.62
CA HIS A 228 11.44 15.94 22.17
C HIS A 228 12.46 16.74 21.35
N ALA A 229 13.42 16.07 20.69
CA ALA A 229 14.31 16.72 19.73
C ALA A 229 13.55 17.11 18.45
N VAL A 230 12.66 16.24 17.96
CA VAL A 230 11.82 16.51 16.78
C VAL A 230 10.79 17.60 17.08
N ALA A 231 10.17 17.60 18.26
CA ALA A 231 9.19 18.59 18.67
C ALA A 231 9.77 20.01 18.75
N ARG A 232 11.08 20.17 18.97
CA ARG A 232 11.76 21.47 18.90
C ARG A 232 11.75 22.06 17.48
N LEU A 233 11.57 21.25 16.43
CA LEU A 233 11.34 21.76 15.07
C LEU A 233 9.92 22.35 14.92
N SER A 234 8.98 21.94 15.76
CA SER A 234 7.61 22.49 15.81
C SER A 234 7.52 23.73 16.71
N ASP A 235 8.60 24.16 17.37
CA ASP A 235 8.62 25.42 18.10
C ASP A 235 8.49 26.60 17.12
N PRO A 236 7.65 27.61 17.43
CA PRO A 236 7.33 28.69 16.49
C PRO A 236 8.57 29.46 16.00
N LYS A 237 9.63 29.54 16.81
CA LYS A 237 10.90 30.18 16.43
C LYS A 237 11.68 29.38 15.38
N VAL A 238 11.71 28.06 15.50
CA VAL A 238 12.42 27.15 14.59
C VAL A 238 11.60 26.93 13.32
N ALA A 239 10.27 26.85 13.46
CA ALA A 239 9.35 26.74 12.34
C ALA A 239 9.44 27.96 11.41
N VAL A 240 9.50 29.19 11.95
CA VAL A 240 9.67 30.41 11.15
C VAL A 240 11.02 30.42 10.42
N LEU A 241 12.10 30.00 11.08
CA LEU A 241 13.42 29.88 10.46
C LEU A 241 13.40 28.87 9.30
N LEU A 242 12.80 27.70 9.51
CA LEU A 242 12.68 26.66 8.48
C LEU A 242 11.86 27.14 7.28
N VAL A 243 10.72 27.80 7.53
CA VAL A 243 9.88 28.35 6.46
C VAL A 243 10.64 29.43 5.69
N ALA A 244 11.39 30.30 6.37
CA ALA A 244 12.22 31.31 5.72
C ALA A 244 13.33 30.69 4.86
N VAL A 245 14.01 29.65 5.36
CA VAL A 245 15.03 28.91 4.59
C VAL A 245 14.42 28.23 3.37
N CYS A 246 13.27 27.56 3.51
CA CYS A 246 12.56 26.95 2.39
C CYS A 246 12.12 28.00 1.36
N ALA A 247 11.64 29.17 1.80
CA ALA A 247 11.24 30.26 0.90
C ALA A 247 12.45 30.85 0.15
N VAL A 248 13.60 30.99 0.81
CA VAL A 248 14.84 31.44 0.18
C VAL A 248 15.34 30.41 -0.84
N MET A 249 15.32 29.12 -0.50
CA MET A 249 15.67 28.05 -1.44
C MET A 249 14.74 28.01 -2.65
N PHE A 250 13.44 28.21 -2.45
CA PHE A 250 12.46 28.28 -3.53
C PHE A 250 12.61 29.52 -4.41
N GLY A 251 13.09 30.64 -3.86
CA GLY A 251 13.36 31.86 -4.64
C GLY A 251 14.69 31.84 -5.38
N LEU A 252 15.63 30.97 -5.02
CA LEU A 252 16.96 30.84 -5.61
C LEU A 252 17.06 29.71 -6.66
N GLY A 253 16.08 28.81 -6.74
CA GLY A 253 16.01 27.71 -7.72
C GLY A 253 14.88 27.91 -8.71
#